data_AF-A0A7J4HSX9-F1
#
_entry.id   AF-A0A7J4HSX9-F1
#
_cell.length_a   1.000
_cell.length_b   1.000
_cell.length_c   1.000
_cell.angle_alpha   90.00
_cell.angle_beta   90.00
_cell.angle_gamma   90.00
#
_symmetry.space_group_name_H-M   'P 1'
#
loop_
_entity.id
_entity.type
_entity.pdbx_description
1 polymer ?
#
loop_
_entity_poly.entity_id
_entity_poly.type
_entity_poly.pdbx_seq_one_letter_code
_entity_poly.pdbx_strand_id
1 'polypeptide(L)'
;MANIYLLEDDKRFIAQAEDSFQEAHAHTLYPLEAQLSNKAEYWRNLDIMPHDLVVLDLNLQLAGARWTGLEVLQLLDNEKKAGRLPGLERVLIATGVPGQVDPENIYPEIGFVSRFKVYGMEKGEDSAGRTSAVGYGASLVRKVEAIIAGTEEELNNKPLDDHFDDVE
;
A
#
# COMPACT_ATOMS: atom_id res chain seq x y z
N MET A 1 15.90 2.91 2.67
CA MET A 1 15.29 1.76 1.98
C MET A 1 13.97 1.50 2.67
N ALA A 2 12.85 1.67 1.96
CA ALA A 2 11.51 1.53 2.54
C ALA A 2 11.13 0.06 2.80
N ASN A 3 10.27 -0.15 3.79
CA ASN A 3 9.58 -1.41 4.01
C ASN A 3 8.26 -1.44 3.21
N ILE A 4 8.01 -2.53 2.51
CA ILE A 4 6.79 -2.74 1.72
C ILE A 4 5.96 -3.82 2.40
N TYR A 5 4.83 -3.44 2.97
CA TYR A 5 3.94 -4.37 3.67
C TYR A 5 2.84 -4.85 2.71
N LEU A 6 2.94 -6.08 2.23
CA LEU A 6 2.05 -6.62 1.18
C LEU A 6 0.95 -7.49 1.78
N LEU A 7 -0.31 -7.08 1.62
CA LEU A 7 -1.47 -7.92 1.91
C LEU A 7 -2.07 -8.45 0.60
N GLU A 8 -1.86 -9.73 0.34
CA GLU A 8 -2.27 -10.46 -0.86
C GLU A 8 -2.65 -11.89 -0.44
N ASP A 9 -3.76 -12.43 -0.95
CA ASP A 9 -4.23 -13.78 -0.61
C ASP A 9 -3.80 -14.83 -1.65
N ASP A 10 -3.46 -14.42 -2.88
CA ASP A 10 -2.87 -15.32 -3.87
C ASP A 10 -1.37 -15.51 -3.63
N LYS A 11 -1.01 -16.70 -3.11
CA LYS A 11 0.38 -17.09 -2.85
C LYS A 11 1.29 -17.00 -4.07
N ARG A 12 0.76 -17.13 -5.29
CA ARG A 12 1.55 -17.02 -6.52
C ARG A 12 1.99 -15.57 -6.75
N PHE A 13 1.12 -14.62 -6.42
CA PHE A 13 1.41 -13.19 -6.52
C PHE A 13 2.40 -12.75 -5.45
N ILE A 14 2.27 -13.27 -4.22
CA ILE A 14 3.26 -13.05 -3.15
C ILE A 14 4.64 -13.54 -3.60
N ALA A 15 4.77 -14.81 -3.98
CA ALA A 15 6.05 -15.39 -4.36
C ALA A 15 6.72 -14.62 -5.50
N GLN A 16 5.94 -14.23 -6.51
CA GLN A 16 6.49 -13.50 -7.65
C GLN A 16 6.87 -12.05 -7.30
N ALA A 17 6.15 -11.40 -6.37
CA ALA A 17 6.55 -10.10 -5.85
C ALA A 17 7.86 -10.22 -5.06
N GLU A 18 7.99 -11.22 -4.19
CA GLU A 18 9.23 -11.48 -3.44
C GLU A 18 10.44 -11.63 -4.38
N ASP A 19 10.32 -12.47 -5.42
CA ASP A 19 11.37 -12.66 -6.42
C ASP A 19 11.74 -11.34 -7.12
N SER A 20 10.73 -10.57 -7.57
CA SER A 20 10.97 -9.30 -8.26
C SER A 20 11.62 -8.23 -7.38
N PHE A 21 11.23 -8.13 -6.10
CA PHE A 21 11.85 -7.19 -5.16
C PHE A 21 13.28 -7.61 -4.79
N GLN A 22 13.53 -8.92 -4.68
CA GLN A 22 14.87 -9.45 -4.45
C GLN A 22 15.81 -9.17 -5.64
N GLU A 23 15.33 -9.36 -6.88
CA GLU A 23 16.09 -9.07 -8.10
C GLU A 23 16.39 -7.57 -8.28
N ALA A 24 15.42 -6.71 -7.98
CA ALA A 24 15.58 -5.26 -8.13
C ALA A 24 16.48 -4.63 -7.06
N HIS A 25 16.68 -5.30 -5.91
CA HIS A 25 17.36 -4.76 -4.74
C HIS A 25 16.79 -3.39 -4.26
N ALA A 26 15.52 -3.11 -4.56
CA ALA A 26 14.93 -1.80 -4.36
C ALA A 26 14.49 -1.59 -2.90
N HIS A 27 13.70 -2.52 -2.36
CA HIS A 27 13.02 -2.40 -1.07
C HIS A 27 12.84 -3.75 -0.39
N THR A 28 12.58 -3.74 0.92
CA THR A 28 12.32 -4.97 1.69
C THR A 28 10.83 -5.27 1.68
N LEU A 29 10.43 -6.41 1.11
CA LEU A 29 9.03 -6.85 1.07
C LEU A 29 8.70 -7.70 2.31
N TYR A 30 7.58 -7.39 2.95
CA TYR A 30 7.01 -8.12 4.08
C TYR A 30 5.59 -8.57 3.73
N PRO A 31 5.41 -9.83 3.28
CA PRO A 31 4.09 -10.41 3.12
C PRO A 31 3.37 -10.49 4.47
N LEU A 32 2.15 -9.97 4.52
CA LEU A 32 1.32 -9.96 5.72
C LEU A 32 0.39 -11.17 5.72
N GLU A 33 0.27 -11.82 6.88
CA GLU A 33 -0.68 -12.92 7.03
C GLU A 33 -2.12 -12.41 6.97
N ALA A 34 -2.85 -12.83 5.93
CA ALA A 34 -4.23 -12.46 5.68
C ALA A 34 -5.19 -12.70 6.87
N GLN A 35 -4.90 -13.68 7.73
CA GLN A 35 -5.76 -13.96 8.89
C GLN A 35 -5.55 -12.99 10.06
N LEU A 36 -4.38 -12.35 10.15
CA LEU A 36 -4.03 -11.43 11.23
C LEU A 36 -4.34 -9.97 10.86
N SER A 37 -4.31 -9.65 9.57
CA SER A 37 -4.49 -8.29 9.05
C SER A 37 -5.91 -7.73 9.19
N ASN A 38 -6.89 -8.54 9.60
CA ASN A 38 -8.22 -8.03 9.98
C ASN A 38 -8.29 -7.51 11.43
N LYS A 39 -7.22 -7.68 12.23
CA LYS A 39 -7.15 -7.21 13.61
C LYS A 39 -6.40 -5.89 13.68
N ALA A 40 -7.03 -4.88 14.26
CA ALA A 40 -6.39 -3.58 14.50
C ALA A 40 -5.08 -3.71 15.31
N GLU A 41 -5.01 -4.65 16.25
CA GLU A 41 -3.81 -4.94 17.04
C GLU A 41 -2.60 -5.35 16.17
N TYR A 42 -2.83 -6.10 15.10
CA TYR A 42 -1.75 -6.53 14.20
C TYR A 42 -1.04 -5.32 13.58
N TRP A 43 -1.82 -4.38 13.04
CA TRP A 43 -1.29 -3.18 12.41
C TRP A 43 -0.54 -2.29 13.39
N ARG A 44 -0.99 -2.19 14.65
CA ARG A 44 -0.32 -1.40 15.70
C ARG A 44 1.07 -1.92 16.05
N ASN A 45 1.35 -3.19 15.81
CA ASN A 45 2.64 -3.80 16.10
C ASN A 45 3.64 -3.63 14.95
N LEU A 46 3.21 -3.08 13.81
CA LEU A 46 4.10 -2.74 12.70
C LEU A 46 4.73 -1.36 12.97
N ASP A 47 6.05 -1.29 12.90
CA ASP A 47 6.81 -0.03 13.00
C ASP A 47 6.86 0.65 11.62
N ILE A 48 5.72 1.24 11.23
CA ILE A 48 5.55 1.88 9.92
C ILE A 48 6.12 3.29 9.94
N MET A 49 7.08 3.57 9.06
CA MET A 49 7.71 4.89 8.88
C MET A 49 7.06 5.70 7.74
N PRO A 50 7.21 7.05 7.70
CA PRO A 50 6.59 7.90 6.66
C PRO A 50 6.92 7.59 5.20
N HIS A 51 8.00 6.86 4.95
CA HIS A 51 8.46 6.45 3.62
C HIS A 51 8.14 4.98 3.31
N ASP A 52 7.60 4.23 4.27
CA ASP A 52 7.11 2.87 4.06
C ASP A 52 5.80 2.89 3.27
N LEU A 53 5.46 1.75 2.67
CA LEU A 53 4.27 1.61 1.85
C LEU A 53 3.52 0.35 2.23
N VAL A 54 2.21 0.49 2.43
CA VAL A 54 1.29 -0.66 2.53
C VAL A 54 0.70 -0.92 1.15
N VAL A 55 0.80 -2.17 0.68
CA VAL A 55 0.20 -2.64 -0.57
C VAL A 55 -0.95 -3.58 -0.24
N LEU A 56 -2.13 -3.33 -0.78
CA LEU A 56 -3.35 -4.10 -0.51
C LEU A 56 -3.93 -4.61 -1.83
N ASP A 57 -4.22 -5.90 -1.92
CA ASP A 57 -5.16 -6.38 -2.94
C ASP A 57 -6.56 -5.83 -2.66
N LEU A 58 -7.28 -5.45 -3.72
CA LEU A 58 -8.65 -4.97 -3.64
C LEU A 58 -9.62 -6.09 -3.24
N ASN A 59 -9.40 -7.31 -3.74
CA ASN A 59 -10.32 -8.44 -3.56
C ASN A 59 -9.71 -9.52 -2.67
N LEU A 60 -9.73 -9.30 -1.35
CA LEU A 60 -9.08 -10.20 -0.40
C LEU A 60 -10.02 -11.32 0.10
N GLN A 61 -9.49 -12.53 0.24
CA GLN A 61 -10.06 -13.56 1.10
C GLN A 61 -9.28 -13.65 2.42
N LEU A 62 -9.77 -12.97 3.46
CA LEU A 62 -9.16 -12.98 4.79
C LEU A 62 -9.89 -13.98 5.70
N ALA A 63 -9.15 -14.94 6.27
CA ALA A 63 -9.67 -15.92 7.24
C ALA A 63 -10.96 -16.66 6.79
N GLY A 64 -11.08 -16.97 5.50
CA GLY A 64 -12.25 -17.68 4.94
C GLY A 64 -13.50 -16.82 4.74
N ALA A 65 -13.42 -15.52 5.03
CA ALA A 65 -14.44 -14.53 4.69
C ALA A 65 -13.94 -13.63 3.55
N ARG A 66 -14.87 -13.16 2.72
CA ARG A 66 -14.54 -12.11 1.74
C ARG A 66 -14.41 -10.81 2.50
N TRP A 67 -13.22 -10.21 2.40
CA TRP A 67 -12.97 -8.85 2.85
C TRP A 67 -12.65 -8.02 1.62
N THR A 68 -13.25 -6.85 1.55
CA THR A 68 -12.87 -5.88 0.52
C THR A 68 -11.65 -5.11 1.02
N GLY A 69 -10.72 -4.75 0.14
CA GLY A 69 -9.60 -3.86 0.49
C GLY A 69 -10.07 -2.57 1.18
N LEU A 70 -11.34 -2.19 0.98
CA LEU A 70 -12.03 -1.08 1.63
C LEU A 70 -12.11 -1.22 3.14
N GLU A 71 -12.45 -2.41 3.63
CA GLU A 71 -12.60 -2.67 5.05
C GLU A 71 -11.24 -2.55 5.74
N VAL A 72 -10.17 -2.98 5.06
CA VAL A 72 -8.80 -2.80 5.53
C VAL A 72 -8.41 -1.32 5.52
N LEU A 73 -8.71 -0.59 4.44
CA LEU A 73 -8.45 0.86 4.35
C LEU A 73 -9.18 1.65 5.43
N GLN A 74 -10.44 1.31 5.70
CA GLN A 74 -11.24 1.94 6.74
C GLN A 74 -10.69 1.64 8.14
N LEU A 75 -10.20 0.42 8.37
CA LEU A 75 -9.49 0.05 9.60
C LEU A 75 -8.23 0.91 9.76
N LEU A 76 -7.38 0.98 8.72
CA LEU A 76 -6.15 1.78 8.73
C LEU A 76 -6.43 3.27 8.98
N ASP A 77 -7.45 3.85 8.34
CA ASP A 77 -7.83 5.26 8.54
C ASP A 77 -8.31 5.52 9.98
N ASN A 78 -9.10 4.62 10.56
CA ASN A 78 -9.52 4.72 11.95
C ASN A 78 -8.35 4.66 12.92
N GLU A 79 -7.37 3.78 12.66
CA GLU A 79 -6.16 3.65 13.47
C GLU A 79 -5.22 4.87 13.31
N LYS A 80 -5.07 5.43 12.10
CA LYS A 80 -4.34 6.69 11.87
C LYS A 80 -5.03 7.87 12.55
N LYS A 81 -6.35 7.98 12.47
CA LYS A 81 -7.14 9.01 13.16
C LYS A 81 -6.95 8.96 14.68
N ALA A 82 -6.82 7.75 15.23
CA ALA A 82 -6.56 7.55 16.64
C ALA A 82 -5.08 7.78 17.05
N GLY A 83 -4.22 8.17 16.10
CA GLY A 83 -2.79 8.41 16.34
C GLY A 83 -1.97 7.13 16.55
N ARG A 84 -2.51 5.96 16.21
CA ARG A 84 -1.87 4.65 16.47
C ARG A 84 -1.03 4.13 15.30
N LEU A 85 -1.21 4.69 14.10
CA LEU A 85 -0.37 4.47 12.93
C LEU A 85 0.18 5.81 12.42
N PRO A 86 0.97 6.55 13.22
CA PRO A 86 1.36 7.91 12.88
C PRO A 86 2.20 7.98 11.59
N GLY A 87 3.05 6.97 11.32
CA GLY A 87 3.91 6.95 10.14
C GLY A 87 3.24 6.46 8.84
N LEU A 88 2.00 5.96 8.87
CA LEU A 88 1.34 5.52 7.64
C LEU A 88 0.89 6.71 6.79
N GLU A 89 1.65 7.07 5.76
CA GLU A 89 1.32 8.21 4.88
C GLU A 89 0.70 7.80 3.55
N ARG A 90 0.91 6.55 3.11
CA ARG A 90 0.60 6.10 1.74
C ARG A 90 0.14 4.64 1.72
N VAL A 91 -0.83 4.35 0.87
CA VAL A 91 -1.30 3.00 0.58
C VAL A 91 -1.43 2.82 -0.93
N LEU A 92 -1.01 1.67 -1.43
CA LEU A 92 -1.19 1.25 -2.81
C LEU A 92 -2.22 0.12 -2.88
N ILE A 93 -3.26 0.30 -3.68
CA ILE A 93 -4.27 -0.71 -3.97
C ILE A 93 -3.92 -1.38 -5.30
N ALA A 94 -3.76 -2.70 -5.29
CA ALA A 94 -3.62 -3.51 -6.50
C ALA A 94 -4.97 -4.13 -6.86
N THR A 95 -5.37 -4.05 -8.13
CA THR A 95 -6.62 -4.65 -8.62
C THR A 95 -6.39 -5.49 -9.87
N GLY A 96 -7.11 -6.61 -9.99
CA GLY A 96 -7.20 -7.36 -11.25
C GLY A 96 -8.30 -6.85 -12.19
N VAL A 97 -9.05 -5.82 -11.80
CA VAL A 97 -10.18 -5.28 -12.57
C VAL A 97 -9.72 -4.05 -13.36
N PRO A 98 -9.76 -4.09 -14.71
CA PRO A 98 -9.37 -2.95 -15.54
C PRO A 98 -10.19 -1.69 -15.23
N GLY A 99 -9.51 -0.55 -15.15
CA GLY A 99 -10.12 0.76 -14.89
C GLY A 99 -10.37 1.08 -13.42
N GLN A 100 -10.17 0.14 -12.48
CA GLN A 100 -10.29 0.40 -11.03
C GLN A 100 -8.95 0.86 -10.42
N VAL A 101 -8.35 1.89 -11.01
CA VAL A 101 -7.04 2.42 -10.61
C VAL A 101 -7.16 3.74 -9.86
N ASP A 102 -8.14 4.56 -10.23
CA ASP A 102 -8.37 5.82 -9.55
C ASP A 102 -9.10 5.56 -8.22
N PRO A 103 -8.65 6.13 -7.09
CA PRO A 103 -9.30 5.94 -5.80
C PRO A 103 -10.82 6.21 -5.83
N GLU A 104 -11.24 7.19 -6.62
CA GLU A 104 -12.65 7.54 -6.85
C GLU A 104 -13.43 6.44 -7.58
N ASN A 105 -12.77 5.70 -8.47
CA ASN A 105 -13.33 4.56 -9.21
C ASN A 105 -13.26 3.26 -8.43
N ILE A 106 -12.33 3.15 -7.48
CA ILE A 106 -12.20 1.99 -6.58
C ILE A 106 -13.34 2.03 -5.55
N TYR A 107 -13.72 3.20 -5.04
CA TYR A 107 -14.80 3.36 -4.07
C TYR A 107 -15.74 4.55 -4.35
N PRO A 108 -16.59 4.47 -5.38
CA PRO A 108 -17.47 5.58 -5.76
C PRO A 108 -18.58 5.87 -4.73
N GLU A 109 -18.98 4.86 -3.94
CA GLU A 109 -20.08 5.00 -2.97
C GLU A 109 -19.65 5.67 -1.66
N ILE A 110 -18.34 5.78 -1.43
CA ILE A 110 -17.78 6.34 -0.21
C ILE A 110 -16.97 7.54 -0.67
N GLY A 111 -17.38 8.74 -0.27
CA GLY A 111 -16.52 9.92 -0.32
C GLY A 111 -15.34 9.75 0.64
N PHE A 112 -14.48 8.77 0.38
CA PHE A 112 -13.41 8.30 1.23
C PHE A 112 -12.29 9.32 1.19
N VAL A 113 -12.40 10.32 2.08
CA VAL A 113 -11.28 11.21 2.40
C VAL A 113 -10.39 10.48 3.39
N SER A 114 -9.38 9.77 2.88
CA SER A 114 -8.35 9.17 3.71
C SER A 114 -7.41 10.21 4.28
N ARG A 115 -6.87 9.94 5.47
CA ARG A 115 -5.78 10.72 6.08
C ARG A 115 -4.39 10.42 5.49
N PHE A 116 -4.31 9.46 4.59
CA PHE A 116 -3.13 9.06 3.84
C PHE A 116 -3.42 9.14 2.33
N LYS A 117 -2.39 9.23 1.51
CA LYS A 117 -2.56 9.18 0.05
C LYS A 117 -2.85 7.76 -0.39
N VAL A 118 -3.84 7.59 -1.26
CA VAL A 118 -4.19 6.30 -1.85
C VAL A 118 -3.79 6.32 -3.32
N TYR A 119 -3.03 5.31 -3.72
CA TYR A 119 -2.65 5.05 -5.10
C TYR A 119 -3.35 3.77 -5.56
N GLY A 120 -3.70 3.68 -6.83
CA GLY A 120 -4.09 2.41 -7.44
C GLY A 120 -3.08 1.92 -8.47
N MET A 121 -3.12 0.62 -8.71
CA MET A 121 -2.47 -0.05 -9.84
C MET A 121 -3.29 -1.24 -10.32
N GLU A 122 -3.22 -1.51 -11.61
CA GLU A 122 -3.68 -2.78 -12.17
C GLU A 122 -2.59 -3.84 -11.98
N LYS A 123 -2.99 -5.05 -11.61
CA LYS A 123 -2.13 -6.22 -11.65
C LYS A 123 -1.81 -6.51 -13.12
N GLY A 124 -0.52 -6.75 -13.42
CA GLY A 124 -0.10 -6.96 -14.81
C GLY A 124 -0.78 -8.17 -15.45
N GLU A 125 -0.91 -8.15 -16.78
CA GLU A 125 -1.60 -9.18 -17.56
C GLU A 125 -0.62 -10.07 -18.35
N ASP A 126 -1.06 -11.30 -18.68
CA ASP A 126 -0.40 -12.16 -19.67
C ASP A 126 -0.80 -11.78 -21.11
N SER A 127 -0.22 -12.47 -22.09
CA SER A 127 -0.56 -12.26 -23.51
C SER A 127 -2.01 -12.60 -23.89
N ALA A 128 -2.78 -13.22 -22.98
CA ALA A 128 -4.19 -13.53 -23.15
C ALA A 128 -5.11 -12.54 -22.42
N GLY A 129 -4.56 -11.45 -21.85
CA GLY A 129 -5.33 -10.44 -21.12
C GLY A 129 -5.83 -10.92 -19.76
N ARG A 130 -5.19 -11.93 -19.17
CA ARG A 130 -5.52 -12.43 -17.83
C ARG A 130 -4.50 -11.92 -16.85
N THR A 131 -4.94 -11.62 -15.62
CA THR A 131 -4.01 -11.27 -14.54
C THR A 131 -2.92 -12.33 -14.38
N SER A 132 -1.66 -11.88 -14.43
CA SER A 132 -0.46 -12.71 -14.45
C SER A 132 0.39 -12.41 -13.23
N ALA A 133 0.89 -13.46 -12.57
CA ALA A 133 1.80 -13.29 -11.44
C ALA A 133 3.08 -12.56 -11.87
N VAL A 134 3.68 -12.99 -12.98
CA VAL A 134 4.92 -12.38 -13.52
C VAL A 134 4.69 -10.92 -13.89
N GLY A 135 3.57 -10.64 -14.57
CA GLY A 135 3.20 -9.27 -14.90
C GLY A 135 2.98 -8.40 -13.66
N TYR A 136 2.36 -8.97 -12.63
CA TYR A 136 2.13 -8.31 -11.35
C TYR A 136 3.42 -7.95 -10.61
N GLY A 137 4.38 -8.88 -10.44
CA GLY A 137 5.63 -8.60 -9.73
C GLY A 137 6.41 -7.43 -10.35
N ALA A 138 6.58 -7.43 -11.67
CA ALA A 138 7.28 -6.37 -12.39
C ALA A 138 6.54 -5.02 -12.36
N SER A 139 5.19 -5.02 -12.48
CA SER A 139 4.41 -3.78 -12.40
C SER A 139 4.40 -3.20 -11.00
N LEU A 140 4.38 -4.06 -9.98
CA LEU A 140 4.40 -3.68 -8.57
C LEU A 140 5.70 -2.96 -8.21
N VAL A 141 6.86 -3.55 -8.52
CA VAL A 141 8.18 -2.92 -8.25
C VAL A 141 8.24 -1.51 -8.84
N ARG A 142 7.93 -1.37 -10.14
CA ARG A 142 7.96 -0.07 -10.83
C ARG A 142 7.04 0.96 -10.17
N LYS A 143 5.83 0.55 -9.76
CA LYS A 143 4.86 1.46 -9.14
C LYS A 143 5.32 1.88 -7.74
N VAL A 144 5.85 0.94 -6.95
CA VAL A 144 6.38 1.20 -5.61
C VAL A 144 7.55 2.17 -5.67
N GLU A 145 8.53 1.94 -6.55
CA GLU A 145 9.67 2.84 -6.73
C GLU A 145 9.22 4.27 -7.10
N ALA A 146 8.26 4.41 -8.02
CA ALA A 146 7.75 5.72 -8.41
C ALA A 146 7.05 6.44 -7.24
N ILE A 147 6.28 5.72 -6.41
CA ILE A 147 5.63 6.30 -5.23
C ILE A 147 6.68 6.73 -4.20
N ILE A 148 7.69 5.90 -3.93
CA ILE A 148 8.72 6.19 -2.94
C ILE A 148 9.62 7.35 -3.38
N ALA A 149 10.05 7.39 -4.64
CA ALA A 149 10.82 8.52 -5.17
C ALA A 149 10.04 9.85 -5.02
N GLY A 150 8.75 9.86 -5.40
CA GLY A 150 7.91 11.05 -5.20
C GLY A 150 7.70 11.40 -3.72
N THR A 151 7.67 10.41 -2.84
CA THR A 151 7.59 10.59 -1.38
C THR A 151 8.84 11.26 -0.82
N GLU A 152 10.01 10.77 -1.21
CA GLU A 152 11.30 11.31 -0.76
C GLU A 152 11.48 12.75 -1.25
N GLU A 153 11.09 13.05 -2.49
CA GLU A 153 11.07 14.42 -3.01
C GLU A 153 10.16 15.33 -2.19
N GLU A 154 8.92 14.89 -1.88
CA GLU A 154 8.00 15.65 -1.03
C GLU A 154 8.54 15.89 0.38
N LEU A 155 9.21 14.90 0.98
CA LEU A 155 9.77 15.02 2.32
C LEU A 155 11.00 15.93 2.34
N ASN A 156 11.85 15.89 1.31
CA ASN A 156 13.04 16.74 1.19
C ASN A 156 12.69 18.20 0.83
N ASN A 157 11.55 18.43 0.16
CA ASN A 157 11.08 19.75 -0.22
C ASN A 157 10.09 20.38 0.78
N LYS A 158 9.74 19.69 1.88
CA LYS A 158 9.05 20.37 2.98
C LYS A 158 10.01 21.44 3.53
N PRO A 159 9.61 22.71 3.58
CA PRO A 159 10.44 23.72 4.22
C PRO A 159 10.77 23.19 5.62
N LEU A 160 12.06 23.18 5.95
CA LEU A 160 12.47 23.12 7.34
C LEU A 160 11.68 24.22 8.01
N ASP A 161 10.81 23.83 8.94
CA ASP A 161 9.98 24.76 9.68
C ASP A 161 10.96 25.59 10.54
N ASP A 162 11.50 26.65 9.93
CA ASP A 162 12.27 27.71 10.57
C ASP A 162 11.29 28.53 11.41
N HIS A 163 10.69 27.87 12.39
CA HIS A 163 10.32 28.53 13.63
C HIS A 163 11.62 28.82 14.39
N PHE A 164 12.44 29.72 13.83
CA PHE A 164 13.21 30.61 14.68
C PHE A 164 12.18 31.50 15.37
N ASP A 165 11.99 31.21 16.65
CA ASP A 165 11.47 32.15 17.63
C ASP A 165 12.31 33.43 17.55
N ASP A 166 11.93 34.36 16.68
CA ASP A 166 12.31 35.76 16.85
C ASP A 166 11.45 36.35 17.96
N VAL A 167 11.83 35.98 19.18
CA VAL A 167 11.56 36.76 20.38
C VAL A 167 12.52 37.95 20.37
N GLU A 168 12.00 39.12 19.97
CA GLU A 168 12.24 40.40 20.65
C GLU A 168 11.21 41.47 20.24
#